data_AF-A0A3T1B6L8-F1
#
_entry.id   AF-A0A3T1B6L8-F1
#
_cell.length_a   1.000
_cell.length_b   1.000
_cell.length_c   1.000
_cell.angle_alpha   90.00
_cell.angle_beta   90.00
_cell.angle_gamma   90.00
#
_symmetry.space_group_name_H-M   'P 1'
#
loop_
_entity.id
_entity.type
_entity.pdbx_description
1 polymer ?
#
loop_
_entity_poly.entity_id
_entity_poly.type
_entity_poly.pdbx_seq_one_letter_code
_entity_poly.pdbx_strand_id
1 'polypeptide(L)'
;MPAMIGNVTQARYDEIVTECRTLMQEHTRIQFRMGEWALEIEPMRPYRGAHPALSEEMVTVSQALAMFAEDIGAAATTVKKWRWVASRWPREHRRVDASFTVHTILAEIPDAEQRFAAIAQPPVIARTGERRWSPDDARRRVGNRVARPESVEEKVVAVHDLVRDEKVASRVAADRTWRSRR
;
A
#
# COMPACT_ATOMS: atom_id res chain seq x y z
N MET A 1 -13.23 17.99 31.67
CA MET A 1 -11.85 17.56 31.36
C MET A 1 -11.70 17.50 29.85
N PRO A 2 -10.60 17.98 29.25
CA PRO A 2 -10.43 17.89 27.79
C PRO A 2 -10.45 16.43 27.34
N ALA A 3 -11.05 16.15 26.18
CA ALA A 3 -11.03 14.82 25.59
C ALA A 3 -9.57 14.41 25.27
N MET A 4 -9.18 13.21 25.68
CA MET A 4 -7.83 12.66 25.51
C MET A 4 -7.83 11.60 24.42
N ILE A 5 -6.79 11.59 23.58
CA ILE A 5 -6.48 10.52 22.64
C ILE A 5 -5.14 9.92 23.06
N GLY A 6 -5.17 8.71 23.63
CA GLY A 6 -4.00 8.14 24.28
C GLY A 6 -3.49 9.07 25.39
N ASN A 7 -2.22 9.46 25.31
CA ASN A 7 -1.57 10.31 26.33
C ASN A 7 -1.63 11.81 26.03
N VAL A 8 -2.29 12.25 24.96
CA VAL A 8 -2.35 13.66 24.56
C VAL A 8 -3.78 14.17 24.51
N THR A 9 -3.96 15.48 24.65
CA THR A 9 -5.26 16.13 24.43
C THR A 9 -5.67 16.04 22.96
N GLN A 10 -6.96 16.16 22.68
CA GLN A 10 -7.49 16.22 21.31
C GLN A 10 -6.78 17.30 20.46
N ALA A 11 -6.67 18.52 20.98
CA ALA A 11 -6.01 19.62 20.28
C ALA A 11 -4.55 19.28 19.92
N ARG A 12 -3.81 18.69 20.87
CA ARG A 12 -2.42 18.29 20.62
C ARG A 12 -2.32 17.15 19.61
N TYR A 13 -3.26 16.20 19.63
CA TYR A 13 -3.33 15.15 18.63
C TYR A 13 -3.53 15.73 17.22
N ASP A 14 -4.40 16.72 17.07
CA ASP A 14 -4.69 17.34 15.77
C ASP A 14 -3.48 18.14 15.22
N GLU A 15 -2.72 18.81 16.09
CA GLU A 15 -1.41 19.41 15.74
C GLU A 15 -0.42 18.36 15.24
N ILE A 16 -0.22 17.28 16.01
CA ILE A 16 0.70 16.18 15.65
C ILE A 16 0.30 15.57 14.32
N VAL A 17 -0.99 15.34 14.10
CA VAL A 17 -1.51 14.79 12.84
C VAL A 17 -1.21 15.73 11.68
N THR A 18 -1.35 17.05 11.87
CA THR A 18 -1.05 18.04 10.84
C THR A 18 0.43 18.03 10.45
N GLU A 19 1.32 18.01 11.44
CA GLU A 19 2.77 17.93 11.22
C GLU A 19 3.16 16.61 10.53
N CYS A 20 2.68 15.48 11.04
CA CYS A 20 2.93 14.16 10.46
C CYS A 20 2.40 14.04 9.02
N ARG A 21 1.33 14.76 8.65
CA ARG A 21 0.85 14.80 7.26
C ARG A 21 1.87 15.46 6.35
N THR A 22 2.45 16.59 6.75
CA THR A 22 3.52 17.26 6.00
C THR A 22 4.75 16.35 5.87
N LEU A 23 5.17 15.70 6.95
CA LEU A 23 6.28 14.75 6.91
C LEU A 23 6.00 13.57 5.97
N MET A 24 4.75 13.09 5.92
CA MET A 24 4.35 12.01 5.01
C MET A 24 4.38 12.45 3.54
N GLN A 25 4.04 13.71 3.24
CA GLN A 25 4.16 14.27 1.89
C GLN A 25 5.61 14.29 1.43
N GLU A 26 6.52 14.77 2.28
CA GLU A 26 7.95 14.77 2.00
C GLU A 26 8.52 13.36 1.83
N HIS A 27 8.14 12.44 2.71
CA HIS A 27 8.54 11.04 2.61
C HIS A 27 8.07 10.41 1.29
N THR A 28 6.83 10.69 0.88
CA THR A 28 6.28 10.22 -0.40
C THR A 28 7.05 10.81 -1.60
N ARG A 29 7.38 12.11 -1.54
CA ARG A 29 8.18 12.80 -2.57
C ARG A 29 9.57 12.17 -2.71
N ILE A 30 10.24 11.88 -1.59
CA ILE A 30 11.56 11.24 -1.54
C ILE A 30 11.50 9.85 -2.19
N GLN A 31 10.50 9.03 -1.83
CA GLN A 31 10.32 7.69 -2.39
C GLN A 31 10.07 7.72 -3.91
N PHE A 32 9.24 8.64 -4.39
CA PHE A 32 9.06 8.84 -5.83
C PHE A 32 10.36 9.26 -6.51
N ARG A 33 11.14 10.18 -5.92
CA ARG A 33 12.39 10.65 -6.51
C ARG A 33 13.42 9.52 -6.64
N MET A 34 13.56 8.70 -5.60
CA MET A 34 14.42 7.51 -5.65
C MET A 34 13.92 6.49 -6.69
N GLY A 35 12.60 6.31 -6.81
CA GLY A 35 12.01 5.46 -7.84
C GLY A 35 12.26 5.97 -9.26
N GLU A 36 12.23 7.28 -9.47
CA GLU A 36 12.55 7.91 -10.77
C GLU A 36 14.01 7.71 -11.15
N TRP A 37 14.95 7.87 -10.21
CA TRP A 37 16.35 7.55 -10.47
C TRP A 37 16.54 6.07 -10.78
N ALA A 38 15.86 5.19 -10.05
CA ALA A 38 15.88 3.76 -10.35
C ALA A 38 15.31 3.44 -11.74
N LEU A 39 14.35 4.23 -12.25
CA LEU A 39 13.82 4.08 -13.62
C LEU A 39 14.78 4.58 -14.68
N GLU A 40 15.54 5.64 -14.37
CA GLU A 40 16.57 6.17 -15.24
C GLU A 40 17.75 5.18 -15.36
N ILE A 41 18.15 4.58 -14.23
CA ILE A 41 19.18 3.53 -14.17
C ILE A 41 18.69 2.28 -14.93
N GLU A 42 17.47 1.81 -14.64
CA GLU A 42 16.89 0.64 -15.28
C GLU A 42 15.42 0.85 -15.66
N PRO A 43 15.11 1.11 -16.94
CA PRO A 43 13.74 1.29 -17.42
C PRO A 43 12.83 0.06 -17.20
N MET A 44 11.52 0.29 -17.18
CA MET A 44 10.55 -0.82 -17.18
C MET A 44 10.48 -1.45 -18.57
N ARG A 45 10.72 -2.76 -18.65
CA ARG A 45 10.66 -3.52 -19.90
C ARG A 45 9.23 -4.05 -20.12
N PRO A 46 8.67 -4.00 -21.34
CA PRO A 46 7.42 -4.70 -21.63
C PRO A 46 7.65 -6.21 -21.51
N TYR A 47 6.71 -6.91 -20.88
CA TYR A 47 6.75 -8.37 -20.77
C TYR A 47 6.60 -8.99 -22.17
N ARG A 48 7.71 -9.23 -22.87
CA ARG A 48 7.75 -9.95 -24.15
C ARG A 48 8.32 -11.34 -23.89
N GLY A 49 7.60 -12.36 -24.35
CA GLY A 49 7.87 -13.77 -24.08
C GLY A 49 9.29 -14.25 -24.41
N ALA A 50 9.64 -15.37 -23.77
CA ALA A 50 10.92 -16.07 -23.75
C ALA A 50 11.87 -15.82 -24.94
N HIS A 51 12.88 -15.00 -24.71
CA HIS A 51 14.12 -14.98 -25.50
C HIS A 51 15.28 -15.54 -24.65
N PRO A 52 16.11 -16.48 -25.15
CA PRO A 52 17.24 -17.06 -24.41
C PRO A 52 18.33 -16.04 -24.04
N ALA A 53 18.39 -14.89 -24.71
CA ALA A 53 19.31 -13.79 -24.38
C ALA A 53 18.91 -13.01 -23.11
N LEU A 54 17.72 -13.26 -22.55
CA LEU A 54 17.23 -12.57 -21.36
C LEU A 54 17.97 -12.97 -20.08
N SER A 55 18.66 -14.10 -20.01
CA SER A 55 19.26 -14.56 -18.74
C SER A 55 20.42 -13.68 -18.28
N GLU A 56 21.43 -13.44 -19.13
CA GLU A 56 22.55 -12.55 -18.81
C GLU A 56 22.07 -11.10 -18.62
N GLU A 57 21.13 -10.64 -19.45
CA GLU A 57 20.58 -9.29 -19.38
C GLU A 57 19.67 -9.07 -18.16
N MET A 58 18.94 -10.08 -17.70
CA MET A 58 18.14 -10.00 -16.46
C MET A 58 19.02 -10.05 -15.20
N VAL A 59 20.17 -10.74 -15.29
CA VAL A 59 21.19 -10.73 -14.23
C VAL A 59 21.79 -9.33 -14.11
N THR A 60 22.14 -8.66 -15.22
CA THR A 60 22.71 -7.31 -15.19
C THR A 60 21.72 -6.24 -14.69
N VAL A 61 20.44 -6.28 -15.09
CA VAL A 61 19.38 -5.37 -14.57
C VAL A 61 19.22 -5.52 -13.06
N SER A 62 19.22 -6.76 -12.57
CA SER A 62 19.13 -7.02 -11.13
C SER A 62 20.38 -6.57 -10.39
N GLN A 63 21.55 -6.61 -11.03
CA GLN A 63 22.82 -6.18 -10.48
C GLN A 63 22.94 -4.65 -10.38
N ALA A 64 22.55 -3.89 -11.41
CA ALA A 64 22.60 -2.43 -11.38
C ALA A 64 21.71 -1.85 -10.25
N LEU A 65 20.48 -2.36 -10.12
CA LEU A 65 19.59 -1.97 -9.03
C LEU A 65 20.06 -2.46 -7.65
N ALA A 66 20.80 -3.57 -7.58
CA ALA A 66 21.39 -4.04 -6.33
C ALA A 66 22.53 -3.14 -5.88
N MET A 67 23.45 -2.77 -6.79
CA MET A 67 24.53 -1.81 -6.52
C MET A 67 23.95 -0.46 -6.08
N PHE A 68 22.99 0.09 -6.83
CA PHE A 68 22.33 1.33 -6.45
C PHE A 68 21.67 1.26 -5.07
N ALA A 69 21.02 0.13 -4.74
CA ALA A 69 20.40 -0.06 -3.45
C ALA A 69 21.44 -0.12 -2.31
N GLU A 70 22.56 -0.81 -2.52
CA GLU A 70 23.67 -0.88 -1.58
C GLU A 70 24.27 0.51 -1.32
N ASP A 71 24.55 1.27 -2.38
CA ASP A 71 25.17 2.60 -2.30
C ASP A 71 24.33 3.62 -1.52
N ILE A 72 22.99 3.51 -1.57
CA ILE A 72 22.07 4.39 -0.83
C ILE A 72 21.61 3.81 0.51
N GLY A 73 22.07 2.61 0.88
CA GLY A 73 21.68 1.92 2.11
C GLY A 73 20.23 1.41 2.14
N ALA A 74 19.66 1.06 0.99
CA ALA A 74 18.32 0.50 0.86
C ALA A 74 18.33 -0.99 0.47
N ALA A 75 17.24 -1.70 0.76
CA ALA A 75 17.07 -3.05 0.22
C ALA A 75 16.75 -2.99 -1.29
N ALA A 76 17.36 -3.87 -2.08
CA ALA A 76 17.11 -3.96 -3.53
C ALA A 76 15.62 -4.20 -3.86
N THR A 77 14.89 -4.94 -3.01
CA THR A 77 13.45 -5.14 -3.12
C THR A 77 12.66 -3.84 -2.96
N THR A 78 13.09 -2.97 -2.04
CA THR A 78 12.51 -1.65 -1.80
C THR A 78 12.75 -0.74 -2.99
N VAL A 79 13.97 -0.70 -3.55
CA VAL A 79 14.27 0.08 -4.76
C VAL A 79 13.46 -0.42 -5.95
N LYS A 80 13.36 -1.74 -6.17
CA LYS A 80 12.51 -2.33 -7.21
C LYS A 80 11.04 -1.90 -7.06
N LYS A 81 10.53 -1.86 -5.83
CA LYS A 81 9.19 -1.35 -5.53
C LYS A 81 9.05 0.12 -5.85
N TRP A 82 9.99 0.97 -5.42
CA TRP A 82 9.94 2.40 -5.71
C TRP A 82 9.93 2.69 -7.21
N ARG A 83 10.81 2.00 -7.95
CA ARG A 83 10.91 2.04 -9.40
C ARG A 83 9.58 1.67 -10.07
N TRP A 84 9.00 0.55 -9.67
CA TRP A 84 7.72 0.09 -10.23
C TRP A 84 6.58 1.07 -9.96
N VAL A 85 6.46 1.61 -8.74
CA VAL A 85 5.41 2.59 -8.43
C VAL A 85 5.62 3.89 -9.22
N ALA A 86 6.87 4.39 -9.31
CA ALA A 86 7.19 5.57 -10.09
C ALA A 86 6.82 5.41 -11.58
N SER A 87 6.95 4.21 -12.14
CA SER A 87 6.63 3.96 -13.55
C SER A 87 5.13 3.98 -13.83
N ARG A 88 4.31 3.76 -12.80
CA ARG A 88 2.85 3.69 -12.88
C ARG A 88 2.19 5.05 -12.62
N TRP A 89 2.95 6.00 -12.07
CA TRP A 89 2.50 7.32 -11.65
C TRP A 89 3.41 8.43 -12.19
N PRO A 90 3.13 8.94 -13.40
CA PRO A 90 3.71 10.20 -13.87
C PRO A 90 3.44 11.35 -12.88
N ARG A 91 4.30 12.37 -12.86
CA ARG A 91 4.27 13.44 -11.83
C ARG A 91 2.91 14.14 -11.77
N GLU A 92 2.32 14.39 -12.93
CA GLU A 92 1.03 15.04 -13.15
C GLU A 92 -0.17 14.26 -12.62
N HIS A 93 -0.04 12.94 -12.45
CA HIS A 93 -1.12 12.07 -11.96
C HIS A 93 -0.93 11.66 -10.49
N ARG A 94 0.11 12.17 -9.82
CA ARG A 94 0.33 11.92 -8.39
C ARG A 94 -0.52 12.85 -7.56
N ARG A 95 -0.99 12.34 -6.43
CA ARG A 95 -1.79 13.14 -5.50
C ARG A 95 -0.98 13.44 -4.25
N VAL A 96 -0.80 14.73 -3.94
CA VAL A 96 0.08 15.16 -2.83
C VAL A 96 -0.42 14.69 -1.46
N ASP A 97 -1.73 14.62 -1.26
CA ASP A 97 -2.34 14.22 0.02
C ASP A 97 -2.44 12.68 0.21
N ALA A 98 -2.01 11.90 -0.79
CA ALA A 98 -2.01 10.44 -0.76
C ALA A 98 -0.59 9.92 -0.50
N SER A 99 -0.46 8.99 0.45
CA SER A 99 0.85 8.41 0.77
C SER A 99 1.37 7.52 -0.36
N PHE A 100 2.68 7.25 -0.36
CA PHE A 100 3.28 6.30 -1.29
C PHE A 100 2.67 4.89 -1.21
N THR A 101 2.21 4.46 -0.03
CA THR A 101 1.50 3.19 0.14
C THR A 101 0.19 3.17 -0.63
N VAL A 102 -0.59 4.26 -0.62
CA VAL A 102 -1.82 4.38 -1.42
C VAL A 102 -1.50 4.28 -2.91
N HIS A 103 -0.48 5.01 -3.37
CA HIS A 103 -0.03 4.93 -4.76
C HIS A 103 0.42 3.51 -5.13
N THR A 104 1.10 2.81 -4.22
CA THR A 104 1.51 1.41 -4.41
C THR A 104 0.30 0.50 -4.64
N ILE A 105 -0.73 0.60 -3.78
CA ILE A 105 -1.91 -0.25 -3.87
C ILE A 105 -2.70 0.05 -5.14
N LEU A 106 -2.95 1.33 -5.43
CA LEU A 106 -3.68 1.73 -6.63
C LEU A 106 -2.89 1.48 -7.93
N ALA A 107 -1.55 1.34 -7.86
CA ALA A 107 -0.72 0.96 -9.01
C ALA A 107 -1.06 -0.43 -9.57
N GLU A 108 -1.70 -1.29 -8.78
CA GLU A 108 -2.16 -2.61 -9.20
C GLU A 108 -3.30 -2.55 -10.23
N ILE A 109 -4.06 -1.45 -10.31
CA ILE A 109 -5.08 -1.24 -11.35
C ILE A 109 -4.39 -1.21 -12.72
N PRO A 110 -4.59 -2.21 -13.61
CA PRO A 110 -3.82 -2.36 -14.84
C PRO A 110 -3.93 -1.14 -15.76
N ASP A 111 -5.17 -0.73 -16.01
CA ASP A 111 -5.55 0.39 -16.87
C ASP A 111 -5.10 1.74 -16.29
N ALA A 112 -4.46 2.57 -17.11
CA ALA A 112 -3.88 3.84 -16.67
C ALA A 112 -4.95 4.88 -16.35
N GLU A 113 -5.93 5.05 -17.23
CA GLU A 113 -7.00 6.04 -17.07
C GLU A 113 -7.84 5.75 -15.84
N GLN A 114 -8.25 4.49 -15.63
CA GLN A 114 -8.97 4.06 -14.43
C GLN A 114 -8.15 4.29 -13.16
N ARG A 115 -6.83 4.04 -13.21
CA ARG A 115 -5.93 4.27 -12.09
C ARG A 115 -5.84 5.76 -11.74
N PHE A 116 -5.66 6.63 -12.74
CA PHE A 116 -5.58 8.07 -12.55
C PHE A 116 -6.92 8.65 -12.05
N ALA A 117 -8.03 8.21 -12.62
CA ALA A 117 -9.36 8.57 -12.17
C ALA A 117 -9.63 8.10 -10.73
N ALA A 118 -9.15 6.89 -10.37
CA ALA A 118 -9.31 6.36 -9.03
C ALA A 118 -8.62 7.25 -7.98
N ILE A 119 -7.32 7.55 -8.12
CA ILE A 119 -6.63 8.35 -7.10
C ILE A 119 -7.20 9.78 -6.96
N ALA A 120 -7.75 10.33 -8.04
CA ALA A 120 -8.38 11.65 -8.04
C ALA A 120 -9.65 11.72 -7.18
N GLN A 121 -10.26 10.59 -6.82
CA GLN A 121 -11.52 10.49 -6.08
C GLN A 121 -11.32 9.87 -4.69
N PRO A 122 -10.71 10.58 -3.73
CA PRO A 122 -10.55 10.07 -2.37
C PRO A 122 -11.91 9.88 -1.67
N PRO A 123 -12.09 8.77 -0.94
CA PRO A 123 -13.30 8.53 -0.17
C PRO A 123 -13.36 9.43 1.07
N VAL A 124 -14.57 9.53 1.63
CA VAL A 124 -14.83 10.26 2.87
C VAL A 124 -14.43 9.36 4.05
N ILE A 125 -13.55 9.85 4.91
CA ILE A 125 -13.19 9.16 6.15
C ILE A 125 -14.33 9.34 7.15
N ALA A 126 -15.00 8.25 7.52
CA ALA A 126 -16.16 8.29 8.43
C ALA A 126 -15.90 9.03 9.75
N ARG A 127 -14.67 8.92 10.29
CA ARG A 127 -14.27 9.57 11.55
C ARG A 127 -14.16 11.09 11.46
N THR A 128 -13.69 11.62 10.33
CA THR A 128 -13.34 13.06 10.20
C THR A 128 -14.20 13.81 9.19
N GLY A 129 -14.97 13.12 8.35
CA GLY A 129 -15.71 13.71 7.24
C GLY A 129 -14.84 14.24 6.08
N GLU A 130 -13.52 14.35 6.30
CA GLU A 130 -12.55 14.71 5.27
C GLU A 130 -12.47 13.67 4.15
N ARG A 131 -12.35 14.14 2.90
CA ARG A 131 -12.02 13.28 1.76
C ARG A 131 -10.52 13.03 1.69
N ARG A 132 -10.07 11.83 2.06
CA ARG A 132 -8.66 11.43 1.97
C ARG A 132 -8.55 9.92 1.80
N TRP A 133 -7.53 9.50 1.05
CA TRP A 133 -7.16 8.09 0.96
C TRP A 133 -6.56 7.55 2.25
N SER A 134 -7.10 6.45 2.75
CA SER A 134 -6.38 5.54 3.63
C SER A 134 -5.85 4.32 2.85
N PRO A 135 -4.84 3.60 3.38
CA PRO A 135 -4.41 2.34 2.77
C PRO A 135 -5.55 1.32 2.64
N ASP A 136 -6.48 1.26 3.61
CA ASP A 136 -7.59 0.31 3.54
C ASP A 136 -8.60 0.71 2.46
N ASP A 137 -8.90 2.00 2.33
CA ASP A 137 -9.72 2.48 1.22
C ASP A 137 -9.14 2.13 -0.14
N ALA A 138 -7.82 2.31 -0.30
CA ALA A 138 -7.12 1.93 -1.53
C ALA A 138 -7.23 0.43 -1.79
N ARG A 139 -7.11 -0.42 -0.75
CA ARG A 139 -7.27 -1.87 -0.87
C ARG A 139 -8.69 -2.23 -1.27
N ARG A 140 -9.72 -1.63 -0.66
CA ARG A 140 -11.12 -1.81 -1.08
C ARG A 140 -11.29 -1.50 -2.56
N ARG A 141 -10.71 -0.39 -3.02
CA ARG A 141 -10.86 0.07 -4.40
C ARG A 141 -10.31 -0.91 -5.43
N VAL A 142 -9.26 -1.66 -5.08
CA VAL A 142 -8.64 -2.67 -5.95
C VAL A 142 -9.14 -4.11 -5.66
N GLY A 143 -10.08 -4.28 -4.73
CA GLY A 143 -10.59 -5.59 -4.33
C GLY A 143 -9.63 -6.42 -3.46
N ASN A 144 -8.62 -5.77 -2.86
CA ASN A 144 -7.68 -6.41 -1.96
C ASN A 144 -8.19 -6.46 -0.52
N ARG A 145 -7.62 -7.37 0.27
CA ARG A 145 -7.93 -7.54 1.69
C ARG A 145 -7.66 -6.27 2.49
N VAL A 146 -8.66 -5.78 3.22
CA VAL A 146 -8.53 -4.64 4.14
C VAL A 146 -8.00 -5.05 5.51
N ALA A 147 -7.27 -4.17 6.19
CA ALA A 147 -6.84 -4.40 7.57
C ALA A 147 -7.97 -4.13 8.57
N ARG A 148 -8.86 -3.17 8.27
CA ARG A 148 -10.05 -2.83 9.06
C ARG A 148 -11.32 -3.05 8.23
N PRO A 149 -11.96 -4.23 8.36
CA PRO A 149 -13.26 -4.51 7.77
C PRO A 149 -14.35 -3.59 8.33
N GLU A 150 -15.05 -2.88 7.45
CA GLU A 150 -16.20 -2.04 7.80
C GLU A 150 -17.51 -2.72 7.41
N SER A 151 -17.60 -3.29 6.20
CA SER A 151 -18.81 -3.97 5.72
C SER A 151 -18.99 -5.38 6.31
N VAL A 152 -20.22 -5.91 6.23
CA VAL A 152 -20.51 -7.28 6.65
C VAL A 152 -19.74 -8.28 5.81
N GLU A 153 -19.65 -8.06 4.50
CA GLU A 153 -18.91 -8.90 3.56
C GLU A 153 -17.40 -8.90 3.86
N GLU A 154 -16.81 -7.73 4.14
CA GLU A 154 -15.41 -7.62 4.53
C GLU A 154 -15.13 -8.35 5.84
N LYS A 155 -16.07 -8.29 6.80
CA LYS A 155 -15.98 -9.01 8.08
C LYS A 155 -16.09 -10.52 7.87
N VAL A 156 -16.98 -10.96 6.98
CA VAL A 156 -17.11 -12.39 6.61
C VAL A 156 -15.83 -12.91 5.97
N VAL A 157 -15.21 -12.15 5.05
CA VAL A 157 -13.91 -12.51 4.45
C VAL A 157 -12.81 -12.58 5.51
N ALA A 158 -12.74 -11.60 6.42
CA ALA A 158 -11.75 -11.58 7.50
C ALA A 158 -11.91 -12.77 8.46
N VAL A 159 -13.16 -13.15 8.79
CA VAL A 159 -13.47 -14.34 9.60
C VAL A 159 -13.12 -15.62 8.85
N HIS A 160 -13.43 -15.71 7.55
CA HIS A 160 -13.10 -16.88 6.75
C HIS A 160 -11.58 -17.11 6.67
N ASP A 161 -10.79 -16.04 6.57
CA ASP A 161 -9.33 -16.11 6.63
C ASP A 161 -8.82 -16.53 8.01
N LEU A 162 -9.45 -16.04 9.07
CA LEU A 162 -9.10 -16.45 10.44
C LEU A 162 -9.40 -17.93 10.67
N VAL A 163 -10.49 -18.45 10.10
CA VAL A 163 -10.87 -19.88 10.19
C VAL A 163 -9.97 -20.78 9.34
N ARG A 164 -9.23 -20.24 8.35
CA ARG A 164 -8.18 -20.99 7.63
C ARG A 164 -6.90 -21.16 8.45
N ASP A 165 -6.73 -20.40 9.54
CA ASP A 165 -5.68 -20.68 10.53
C ASP A 165 -6.07 -21.95 11.30
N GLU A 166 -5.28 -23.01 11.12
CA GLU A 166 -5.55 -24.36 11.65
C GLU A 166 -5.79 -24.37 13.17
N LYS A 167 -5.14 -23.45 13.92
CA LYS A 167 -5.36 -23.31 15.37
C LYS A 167 -6.72 -22.70 15.71
N VAL A 168 -7.22 -21.79 14.87
CA VAL A 168 -8.55 -21.19 15.05
C VAL A 168 -9.63 -22.15 14.57
N ALA A 169 -9.42 -22.83 13.44
CA ALA A 169 -10.32 -23.87 12.93
C ALA A 169 -10.63 -24.92 14.01
N SER A 170 -9.57 -25.41 14.66
CA SER A 170 -9.64 -26.40 15.74
C SER A 170 -10.47 -25.90 16.93
N ARG A 171 -10.32 -24.63 17.30
CA ARG A 171 -11.01 -24.03 18.46
C ARG A 171 -12.48 -23.70 18.17
N VAL A 172 -12.81 -23.28 16.94
CA VAL A 172 -14.19 -23.06 16.49
C VAL A 172 -14.94 -24.39 16.37
N ALA A 173 -14.29 -25.46 15.90
CA ALA A 173 -14.87 -26.81 15.88
C ALA A 173 -15.17 -27.31 17.31
N ALA A 174 -14.24 -27.12 18.25
CA ALA A 174 -14.44 -27.48 19.65
C ALA A 174 -15.61 -26.69 20.30
N ASP A 175 -15.72 -25.39 20.07
CA ASP A 175 -16.80 -24.57 20.66
C ASP A 175 -18.19 -24.92 20.10
N ARG A 176 -18.28 -25.26 18.80
CA ARG A 176 -19.52 -25.78 18.19
C ARG A 176 -19.99 -27.11 18.81
N THR A 177 -19.06 -28.01 19.13
CA THR A 177 -19.41 -29.29 19.79
C THR A 177 -19.86 -29.13 21.24
N TRP A 178 -19.44 -28.06 21.91
CA TRP A 178 -19.87 -27.77 23.28
C TRP A 178 -21.28 -27.14 23.32
N ARG A 179 -21.59 -26.26 22.37
CA ARG A 179 -22.92 -25.62 22.28
C ARG A 179 -24.04 -26.53 21.78
N SER A 180 -23.74 -27.59 21.02
CA SER A 180 -24.75 -28.56 20.56
C SER A 180 -25.09 -29.65 21.59
N ARG A 181 -24.47 -29.61 22.79
CA ARG A 181 -24.70 -30.56 23.90
C ARG A 181 -25.49 -29.93 25.06
N ARG A 182 -26.11 -28.77 24.85
CA ARG A 182 -27.10 -28.15 25.77
C ARG A 182 -28.49 -28.23 25.18
#